data_AF-G9K5L5-F1
#
_entry.id   AF-G9K5L5-F1
#
_cell.length_a   1.000
_cell.length_b   1.000
_cell.length_c   1.000
_cell.angle_alpha   90.00
_cell.angle_beta   90.00
_cell.angle_gamma   90.00
#
_symmetry.space_group_name_H-M   'P 1'
#
loop_
_entity.id
_entity.type
_entity.pdbx_description
1 polymer ?
#
loop_
_entity_poly.entity_id
_entity_poly.type
_entity_poly.pdbx_seq_one_letter_code
_entity_poly.pdbx_strand_id
1 'polypeptide(L)'
;VIYEYSGNMTCTWNSGKPTYIDTKYVVYVKSLETEEEQQYLSSSCINISTDSLQGGKKYLVWVQAANALGMEKSKQLQINLDDIVIPSASIISRVEDINTAVP
;
A
#
# COMPACT_ATOMS: atom_id res chain seq x y z
N VAL A 1 -12.50 -5.76 19.10
CA VAL A 1 -11.61 -4.93 18.26
C VAL A 1 -11.18 -5.79 17.08
N ILE A 2 -11.27 -5.29 15.86
CA ILE A 2 -10.85 -6.01 14.65
C ILE A 2 -9.46 -5.50 14.28
N TYR A 3 -8.52 -6.40 14.08
CA TYR A 3 -7.12 -6.08 13.78
C TYR A 3 -6.76 -6.52 12.36
N GLU A 4 -5.73 -5.91 11.79
CA GLU A 4 -5.09 -6.31 10.53
C GLU A 4 -3.95 -7.29 10.87
N TYR A 5 -3.74 -8.34 10.07
CA TYR A 5 -2.76 -9.41 10.36
C TYR A 5 -1.90 -9.81 9.15
N SER A 6 -1.97 -9.07 8.03
CA SER A 6 -1.25 -9.41 6.79
C SER A 6 0.27 -9.35 6.94
N GLY A 7 0.76 -8.59 7.92
CA GLY A 7 2.19 -8.34 8.12
C GLY A 7 2.85 -7.61 6.97
N ASN A 8 2.07 -7.05 6.03
CA ASN A 8 2.56 -6.44 4.81
C ASN A 8 1.91 -5.07 4.58
N MET A 9 2.72 -4.08 4.22
CA MET A 9 2.24 -2.84 3.63
C MET A 9 2.03 -3.05 2.12
N THR A 10 0.81 -2.80 1.64
CA THR A 10 0.52 -2.87 0.19
C THR A 10 0.63 -1.47 -0.42
N CYS A 11 1.52 -1.31 -1.40
CA CYS A 11 1.64 -0.09 -2.19
C CYS A 11 1.03 -0.28 -3.58
N THR A 12 0.13 0.62 -3.95
CA THR A 12 -0.51 0.68 -5.27
C THR A 12 -0.40 2.08 -5.84
N TRP A 13 -0.35 2.19 -7.16
CA TRP A 13 -0.34 3.48 -7.87
C TRP A 13 -1.19 3.40 -9.13
N ASN A 14 -1.58 4.57 -9.64
CA ASN A 14 -2.18 4.68 -10.97
C ASN A 14 -1.05 4.84 -12.00
N SER A 15 -0.89 3.84 -12.87
CA SER A 15 0.12 3.84 -13.94
C SER A 15 -0.15 4.85 -15.06
N GLY A 16 -1.33 5.50 -15.07
CA GLY A 16 -1.73 6.43 -16.12
C GLY A 16 -2.17 5.70 -17.40
N LYS A 17 -1.88 6.32 -18.55
CA LYS A 17 -2.21 5.75 -19.86
C LYS A 17 -1.28 4.58 -20.20
N PRO A 18 -1.76 3.54 -20.90
CA PRO A 18 -0.88 2.48 -21.41
C PRO A 18 0.24 3.04 -22.27
N THR A 19 1.46 2.61 -21.99
CA THR A 19 2.67 2.99 -22.75
C THR A 19 2.91 2.10 -23.97
N TYR A 20 2.25 0.93 -24.05
CA TYR A 20 2.40 -0.09 -25.10
C TYR A 20 3.83 -0.64 -25.28
N ILE A 21 4.74 -0.34 -24.34
CA ILE A 21 6.11 -0.85 -24.27
C ILE A 21 6.43 -1.30 -22.85
N ASP A 22 7.39 -2.21 -22.69
CA ASP A 22 7.77 -2.72 -21.37
C ASP A 22 8.16 -1.55 -20.44
N THR A 23 7.37 -1.39 -19.38
CA THR A 23 7.51 -0.31 -18.40
C THR A 23 7.70 -0.94 -17.04
N LYS A 24 8.82 -0.64 -16.40
CA LYS A 24 9.17 -1.15 -15.07
C LYS A 24 8.90 -0.08 -14.01
N TYR A 25 8.52 -0.54 -12.83
CA TYR A 25 8.33 0.33 -11.67
C TYR A 25 9.33 -0.03 -10.56
N VAL A 26 9.86 1.01 -9.91
CA VAL A 26 10.64 0.87 -8.68
C VAL A 26 9.91 1.65 -7.59
N VAL A 27 9.57 0.97 -6.50
CA VAL A 27 9.04 1.60 -5.29
C VAL A 27 10.20 1.86 -4.35
N TYR A 28 10.38 3.12 -4.00
CA TYR A 28 11.37 3.57 -3.03
C TYR A 28 10.69 3.79 -1.70
N VAL A 29 11.33 3.31 -0.64
CA VAL A 29 10.87 3.46 0.73
C VAL A 29 12.04 3.95 1.57
N LYS A 30 11.93 5.17 2.09
CA LYS A 30 12.97 5.79 2.92
C LYS A 30 12.45 6.05 4.32
N SER A 31 13.14 5.54 5.33
CA SER A 31 12.86 5.91 6.73
C SER A 31 13.19 7.38 6.96
N LEU A 32 12.28 8.10 7.60
CA LEU A 32 12.52 9.48 8.04
C LEU A 32 13.29 9.58 9.36
N GLU A 33 13.47 8.45 10.04
CA GLU A 33 14.09 8.39 11.37
C GLU A 33 15.54 7.89 11.30
N THR A 34 15.81 6.94 10.41
CA THR A 34 17.14 6.31 10.22
C THR A 34 17.80 6.68 8.89
N GLU A 35 17.07 7.35 8.00
CA GLU A 35 17.46 7.67 6.62
C GLU A 35 17.73 6.45 5.71
N GLU A 36 17.58 5.23 6.21
CA GLU A 36 17.70 4.01 5.42
C GLU A 36 16.70 4.01 4.25
N GLU A 37 17.20 3.69 3.05
CA GLU A 37 16.41 3.61 1.82
C GLU A 37 16.44 2.20 1.26
N GLN A 38 15.26 1.71 0.89
CA GLN A 38 15.05 0.40 0.29
C GLN A 38 14.32 0.56 -1.04
N GLN A 39 14.62 -0.34 -1.98
CA GLN A 39 14.08 -0.30 -3.33
C GLN A 39 13.46 -1.64 -3.66
N TYR A 40 12.28 -1.59 -4.27
CA TYR A 40 11.54 -2.77 -4.62
C TYR A 40 11.04 -2.69 -6.07
N LEU A 41 11.43 -3.68 -6.88
CA LEU A 41 11.00 -3.79 -8.28
C LEU A 41 9.58 -4.36 -8.37
N SER A 42 8.75 -3.76 -9.21
CA SER A 42 7.39 -4.23 -9.49
C SER A 42 6.95 -3.90 -10.91
N SER A 43 5.92 -4.60 -11.38
CA SER A 43 5.23 -4.32 -12.65
C SER A 43 3.86 -3.65 -12.46
N SER A 44 3.35 -3.53 -11.23
CA SER A 44 2.00 -2.96 -10.97
C SER A 44 1.75 -2.51 -9.54
N CYS A 45 1.79 -3.44 -8.58
CA CYS A 45 1.63 -3.20 -7.15
C CYS A 45 2.67 -4.02 -6.38
N ILE A 46 2.86 -3.71 -5.10
CA ILE A 46 3.80 -4.47 -4.29
C ILE A 46 3.37 -4.60 -2.84
N ASN A 47 3.63 -5.78 -2.28
CA ASN A 47 3.49 -6.06 -0.86
C ASN A 47 4.89 -6.03 -0.25
N ILE A 48 5.11 -5.12 0.68
CA ILE A 48 6.36 -4.95 1.42
C ILE A 48 6.15 -5.50 2.82
N SER A 49 6.99 -6.45 3.23
CA SER A 49 6.93 -7.01 4.58
C SER A 49 7.19 -5.92 5.61
N THR A 50 6.38 -5.87 6.66
CA THR A 50 6.61 -4.97 7.78
C THR A 50 7.89 -5.32 8.55
N ASP A 51 8.36 -6.56 8.47
CA ASP A 51 9.63 -7.00 9.08
C ASP A 51 10.85 -6.34 8.43
N SER A 52 10.74 -5.90 7.16
CA SER A 52 11.80 -5.14 6.49
C SER A 52 11.75 -3.63 6.78
N LEU A 53 10.70 -3.14 7.45
CA LEU A 53 10.51 -1.74 7.81
C LEU A 53 10.96 -1.47 9.25
N GLN A 54 12.23 -1.73 9.54
CA GLN A 54 12.79 -1.62 10.90
C GLN A 54 13.24 -0.20 11.27
N GLY A 55 13.27 0.72 10.31
CA GLY A 55 13.72 2.11 10.49
C GLY A 55 12.72 3.02 11.19
N GLY A 56 11.92 2.53 12.13
CA GLY A 56 10.87 3.31 12.80
C GLY A 56 9.51 3.21 12.10
N LYS A 57 8.66 4.23 12.28
CA LYS A 57 7.26 4.23 11.80
C LYS A 57 6.98 5.26 10.72
N LYS A 58 7.85 6.27 10.55
CA LYS A 58 7.68 7.34 9.57
C LYS A 58 8.52 7.08 8.33
N TYR A 59 7.87 7.04 7.17
CA TYR A 59 8.52 6.77 5.89
C TYR A 59 8.14 7.77 4.81
N LEU A 60 9.03 7.99 3.85
CA LEU A 60 8.73 8.57 2.55
C LEU A 60 8.67 7.44 1.52
N VAL A 61 7.61 7.42 0.72
CA VAL A 61 7.39 6.45 -0.34
C VAL A 61 7.17 7.17 -1.66
N TRP A 62 7.83 6.72 -2.72
CA TRP A 62 7.58 7.19 -4.08
C TRP A 62 7.80 6.08 -5.11
N VAL A 63 7.21 6.25 -6.28
CA VAL A 63 7.29 5.29 -7.38
C VAL A 63 8.01 5.95 -8.55
N GLN A 64 8.97 5.25 -9.14
CA GLN A 64 9.57 5.60 -10.41
C GLN A 64 9.05 4.66 -11.49
N ALA A 65 8.59 5.21 -12.60
CA ALA A 65 8.24 4.47 -13.81
C ALA A 65 9.32 4.69 -14.87
N ALA A 66 9.83 3.64 -15.49
CA ALA A 66 10.86 3.74 -16.52
C ALA A 66 10.59 2.78 -17.67
N ASN A 67 10.81 3.24 -18.89
CA ASN A 67 10.81 2.44 -20.11
C ASN A 67 11.89 2.95 -21.07
N ALA A 68 11.96 2.37 -22.28
CA ALA A 68 12.97 2.74 -23.27
C ALA A 68 12.87 4.19 -23.78
N LEU A 69 11.75 4.88 -23.57
CA LEU A 69 11.50 6.24 -24.05
C LEU A 69 11.69 7.31 -22.98
N GLY A 70 11.66 6.95 -21.69
CA GLY A 70 11.79 7.92 -20.62
C GLY A 70 11.58 7.34 -19.22
N MET A 71 11.66 8.25 -18.25
CA MET A 71 11.56 7.96 -16.83
C MET A 71 10.83 9.09 -16.12
N GLU A 72 9.88 8.74 -15.26
CA GLU A 72 9.11 9.68 -14.45
C GLU A 72 9.03 9.22 -12.99
N LYS A 73 8.89 10.17 -12.07
CA LYS A 73 8.76 9.92 -10.63
C LYS A 73 7.45 10.48 -10.10
N SER A 74 6.78 9.73 -9.23
CA SER A 74 5.64 10.24 -8.48
C SER A 74 6.09 11.31 -7.48
N LYS A 75 5.13 12.09 -6.99
CA LYS A 75 5.34 12.86 -5.76
C LYS A 75 5.68 11.91 -4.62
N GLN A 76 6.50 12.39 -3.68
CA GLN A 76 6.78 11.66 -2.45
C GLN A 76 5.57 11.73 -1.52
N LEU A 77 5.19 10.58 -0.99
CA LEU A 77 4.14 10.43 0.00
C LEU A 77 4.77 10.10 1.35
N GLN A 78 4.57 10.99 2.33
CA GLN A 78 4.95 10.71 3.71
C GLN A 78 3.85 9.89 4.38
N ILE A 79 4.23 8.80 5.05
CA ILE A 79 3.32 7.91 5.75
C ILE A 79 3.80 7.65 7.19
N ASN A 80 2.85 7.29 8.04
CA ASN A 80 3.09 6.69 9.34
C ASN A 80 2.40 5.32 9.35
N LEU A 81 3.12 4.27 9.74
CA LEU A 81 2.62 2.90 9.68
C LEU A 81 1.35 2.68 10.51
N ASP A 82 1.18 3.42 11.61
CA ASP A 82 -0.01 3.30 12.47
C ASP A 82 -1.28 3.90 11.81
N ASP A 83 -1.12 4.87 10.90
CA ASP A 83 -2.23 5.67 10.36
C ASP A 83 -2.82 5.09 9.06
N ILE A 84 -2.14 4.10 8.46
CA ILE A 84 -2.53 3.49 7.17
C ILE A 84 -3.13 2.09 7.31
N VAL A 85 -3.33 1.61 8.54
CA VAL A 85 -3.86 0.27 8.81
C VAL A 85 -5.36 0.22 8.50
N ILE A 86 -5.75 -0.72 7.63
CA ILE A 86 -7.16 -1.06 7.40
C ILE A 86 -7.45 -2.35 8.16
N PRO A 87 -8.39 -2.37 9.14
CA PRO A 87 -8.73 -3.59 9.86
C PRO A 87 -9.21 -4.72 8.94
N SER A 88 -9.09 -5.97 9.42
CA SER A 88 -9.69 -7.12 8.73
C SER A 88 -11.18 -6.90 8.44
N ALA A 89 -11.68 -7.51 7.36
CA ALA A 89 -13.08 -7.40 6.99
C ALA A 89 -14.00 -7.88 8.13
N SER A 90 -14.98 -7.03 8.50
CA SER A 90 -16.00 -7.37 9.49
C SER A 90 -16.95 -8.43 8.94
N ILE A 91 -17.33 -9.39 9.78
CA ILE A 91 -18.31 -10.43 9.44
C ILE A 91 -19.65 -10.08 10.09
N ILE A 92 -20.70 -10.00 9.29
CA ILE A 92 -22.08 -9.85 9.79
C ILE A 92 -22.49 -11.20 10.40
N SER A 93 -22.71 -11.24 11.70
CA SER A 93 -23.04 -12.47 12.42
C SER A 93 -24.53 -12.80 12.41
N ARG A 94 -25.40 -11.78 12.50
CA ARG A 94 -26.85 -11.96 12.57
C ARG A 94 -27.57 -10.75 12.01
N VAL A 95 -28.69 -11.00 11.35
CA VAL A 95 -29.69 -10.01 10.97
C VAL A 95 -31.01 -10.46 11.60
N GLU A 96 -31.65 -9.58 12.36
CA GLU A 96 -32.96 -9.84 12.98
C GLU A 96 -33.99 -8.92 12.36
N ASP A 97 -35.18 -9.46 12.10
CA ASP A 97 -36.36 -8.71 11.68
C ASP A 97 -37.45 -8.94 12.75
N ILE A 98 -38.12 -7.85 13.14
CA ILE A 98 -39.19 -7.82 14.14
C ILE A 98 -40.55 -7.58 13.46
N ASN A 99 -40.79 -8.21 12.31
CA ASN A 99 -42.12 -8.25 11.71
C ASN A 99 -43.04 -9.18 12.54
N THR A 100 -43.62 -8.64 13.62
CA THR A 100 -44.83 -9.21 14.24
C THR A 100 -46.04 -8.91 13.36
N ALA A 101 -46.21 -9.65 12.28
CA ALA A 101 -47.51 -9.74 11.61
C ALA A 101 -48.45 -10.48 12.57
N VAL A 102 -49.28 -9.72 13.29
CA VAL A 102 -50.39 -10.25 14.07
C VAL A 102 -51.50 -10.65 13.07
N PRO A 103 -52.04 -11.89 13.13
CA PRO A 103 -53.15 -12.32 12.27
C PRO A 103 -54.45 -11.56 12.53
#